data_AF-A0A9E3SVN5-F1
#
_entry.id   AF-A0A9E3SVN5-F1
#
_cell.length_a   1.000
_cell.length_b   1.000
_cell.length_c   1.000
_cell.angle_alpha   90.00
_cell.angle_beta   90.00
_cell.angle_gamma   90.00
#
_symmetry.space_group_name_H-M   'P 1'
#
loop_
_entity.id
_entity.type
_entity.pdbx_description
1 polymer ?
#
loop_
_entity_poly.entity_id
_entity_poly.type
_entity_poly.pdbx_seq_one_letter_code
_entity_poly.pdbx_strand_id
1 'polypeptide(L)'
;GERFIRLLYLLSLENEAALRDSQHGSPAGDLEGLRDAQFFRLILEPGERSALMVQNSPRNLEFKERGENYEIAFFYLNVGSTFTPSIVRVDVPVWVARHKQAVDELHALLLAQCRVQGRNPYPYVLTRAHELAVVSKDDQRKLEEMIKTQLRLTTDIPVDSLYNSAKSRSKFLLKSDRRRFDTHSVNRS
;
A
#
# COMPACT_ATOMS: atom_id res chain seq x y z
N GLY A 1 1.15 -9.93 -5.98
CA GLY A 1 2.45 -10.29 -6.56
C GLY A 1 2.28 -11.68 -7.15
N GLU A 2 2.63 -11.83 -8.42
CA GLU A 2 2.53 -13.08 -9.21
C GLU A 2 3.92 -13.47 -9.73
N ARG A 3 4.97 -12.99 -9.06
CA ARG A 3 6.34 -13.05 -9.58
C ARG A 3 6.93 -14.44 -9.43
N PHE A 4 6.54 -15.15 -8.37
CA PHE A 4 6.94 -16.53 -8.17
C PHE A 4 6.16 -17.45 -9.12
N ILE A 5 4.86 -17.26 -9.27
CA ILE A 5 4.04 -18.04 -10.21
C ILE A 5 4.52 -17.89 -11.66
N ARG A 6 4.89 -16.67 -12.09
CA ARG A 6 5.53 -16.47 -13.39
C ARG A 6 6.81 -17.29 -13.54
N LEU A 7 7.66 -17.31 -12.52
CA LEU A 7 8.90 -18.09 -12.56
C LEU A 7 8.61 -19.59 -12.67
N LEU A 8 7.64 -20.09 -11.90
CA LEU A 8 7.23 -21.50 -11.97
C LEU A 8 6.69 -21.86 -13.35
N TYR A 9 5.86 -21.00 -13.94
CA TYR A 9 5.37 -21.17 -15.31
C TYR A 9 6.53 -21.20 -16.31
N LEU A 10 7.47 -20.26 -16.25
CA LEU A 10 8.63 -20.23 -17.14
C LEU A 10 9.51 -21.48 -17.01
N LEU A 11 9.65 -22.03 -15.80
CA LEU A 11 10.40 -23.28 -15.56
C LEU A 11 9.67 -24.52 -16.09
N SER A 12 8.34 -24.47 -16.24
CA SER A 12 7.57 -25.57 -16.85
C SER A 12 7.65 -25.61 -18.38
N LEU A 13 8.18 -24.57 -19.01
CA LEU A 13 8.34 -24.52 -20.46
C LEU A 13 9.60 -25.29 -20.88
N GLU A 14 9.42 -26.32 -21.71
CA GLU A 14 10.51 -27.21 -22.11
C GLU A 14 11.39 -26.67 -23.25
N ASN A 15 10.89 -25.71 -24.04
CA ASN A 15 11.54 -25.23 -25.27
C ASN A 15 11.77 -23.71 -25.27
N GLU A 16 12.93 -23.28 -25.79
CA GLU A 16 13.28 -21.86 -25.95
C GLU A 16 12.32 -21.07 -26.85
N ALA A 17 11.72 -21.73 -27.83
CA ALA A 17 10.68 -21.12 -28.67
C ALA A 17 9.43 -20.74 -27.86
N ALA A 18 9.01 -21.61 -26.94
CA ALA A 18 7.88 -21.36 -26.04
C ALA A 18 8.21 -20.26 -25.01
N LEU A 19 9.46 -20.20 -24.53
CA LEU A 19 9.94 -19.13 -23.66
C LEU A 19 9.84 -17.75 -24.34
N ARG A 20 10.23 -17.64 -25.62
CA ARG A 20 10.13 -16.39 -26.40
C ARG A 20 8.70 -15.97 -26.64
N ASP A 21 7.83 -16.92 -26.97
CA ASP A 21 6.41 -16.66 -27.21
C ASP A 21 5.69 -16.22 -25.92
N SER A 22 6.08 -16.79 -24.77
CA SER A 22 5.56 -16.42 -23.46
C SER A 22 5.83 -14.96 -23.08
N GLN A 23 6.81 -14.28 -23.70
CA GLN A 23 7.05 -12.85 -23.45
C GLN A 23 5.95 -11.94 -23.98
N HIS A 24 5.17 -12.43 -24.96
CA HIS A 24 4.09 -11.69 -25.62
C HIS A 24 2.69 -12.24 -25.27
N GLY A 25 2.61 -13.46 -24.73
CA GLY A 25 1.38 -14.11 -24.26
C GLY A 25 1.01 -13.84 -22.80
N SER A 26 -0.08 -14.49 -22.33
CA SER A 26 -0.59 -14.36 -20.95
C SER A 26 0.50 -14.56 -19.89
N PRO A 27 0.48 -13.77 -18.81
CA PRO A 27 1.56 -13.71 -17.84
C PRO A 27 1.80 -15.00 -17.04
N ALA A 28 0.93 -16.02 -17.08
CA ALA A 28 1.22 -17.28 -16.38
C ALA A 28 0.61 -18.56 -17.01
N GLY A 29 0.14 -18.49 -18.26
CA GLY A 29 -0.53 -19.62 -18.93
C GLY A 29 -1.62 -20.25 -18.04
N ASP A 30 -1.53 -21.56 -17.81
CA ASP A 30 -2.48 -22.33 -16.99
C ASP A 30 -2.51 -21.91 -15.50
N LEU A 31 -1.51 -21.15 -15.04
CA LEU A 31 -1.44 -20.61 -13.67
C LEU A 31 -1.98 -19.18 -13.57
N GLU A 32 -2.59 -18.65 -14.63
CA GLU A 32 -3.17 -17.32 -14.65
C GLU A 32 -4.23 -17.14 -13.54
N GLY A 33 -4.15 -16.02 -12.82
CA GLY A 33 -5.03 -15.70 -11.69
C GLY A 33 -4.61 -16.30 -10.34
N LEU A 34 -3.63 -17.21 -10.31
CA LEU A 34 -3.05 -17.70 -9.05
C LEU A 34 -2.04 -16.70 -8.49
N ARG A 35 -2.31 -16.15 -7.31
CA ARG A 35 -1.38 -15.23 -6.63
C ARG A 35 -0.37 -16.00 -5.80
N ASP A 36 0.85 -15.48 -5.70
CA ASP A 36 1.94 -16.10 -4.92
C ASP A 36 1.49 -16.42 -3.47
N ALA A 37 0.74 -15.51 -2.84
CA ALA A 37 0.23 -15.71 -1.48
C ALA A 37 -0.79 -16.87 -1.37
N GLN A 38 -1.58 -17.12 -2.42
CA GLN A 38 -2.52 -18.25 -2.46
C GLN A 38 -1.77 -19.58 -2.60
N PHE A 39 -0.72 -19.59 -3.42
CA PHE A 39 0.16 -20.75 -3.58
C PHE A 39 0.88 -21.09 -2.27
N PHE A 40 1.55 -20.12 -1.65
CA PHE A 40 2.27 -20.37 -0.39
C PHE A 40 1.35 -20.69 0.79
N ARG A 41 0.07 -20.30 0.72
CA ARG A 41 -0.94 -20.70 1.72
C ARG A 41 -1.19 -22.21 1.75
N LEU A 42 -0.93 -22.90 0.64
CA LEU A 42 -1.10 -24.35 0.53
C LEU A 42 0.15 -25.13 0.94
N ILE A 43 1.33 -24.48 0.94
CA ILE A 43 2.63 -25.15 1.07
C ILE A 43 3.31 -24.85 2.40
N LEU A 44 3.23 -23.62 2.90
CA LEU A 44 3.91 -23.22 4.13
C LEU A 44 3.05 -23.56 5.36
N GLU A 45 3.59 -24.37 6.26
CA GLU A 45 3.02 -24.57 7.58
C GLU A 45 3.15 -23.31 8.45
N PRO A 46 2.36 -23.17 9.53
CA PRO A 46 2.47 -22.03 10.44
C PRO A 46 3.88 -21.88 11.01
N GLY A 47 4.48 -20.69 10.82
CA GLY A 47 5.85 -20.42 11.23
C GLY A 47 6.91 -20.77 10.19
N GLU A 48 6.53 -21.31 9.03
CA GLU A 48 7.49 -21.59 7.96
C GLU A 48 7.67 -20.41 7.01
N ARG A 49 8.87 -20.33 6.45
CA ARG A 49 9.23 -19.38 5.41
C ARG A 49 9.66 -20.09 4.13
N SER A 50 9.40 -19.46 2.99
CA SER A 50 9.98 -19.88 1.72
C SER A 50 11.50 -19.66 1.69
N ALA A 51 12.12 -20.15 0.62
CA ALA A 51 13.47 -19.72 0.24
C ALA A 51 13.52 -18.18 0.06
N LEU A 52 14.74 -17.64 0.04
CA LEU A 52 15.00 -16.26 -0.36
C LEU A 52 15.02 -16.16 -1.89
N MET A 53 14.34 -15.16 -2.42
CA MET A 53 14.33 -14.85 -3.85
C MET A 53 14.70 -13.39 -4.07
N VAL A 54 15.22 -13.08 -5.25
CA VAL A 54 15.47 -11.70 -5.67
C VAL A 54 14.38 -11.25 -6.62
N GLN A 55 13.90 -10.03 -6.41
CA GLN A 55 12.84 -9.48 -7.24
C GLN A 55 13.39 -9.04 -8.60
N ASN A 56 13.04 -9.73 -9.69
CA ASN A 56 13.35 -9.25 -11.04
C ASN A 56 12.34 -8.17 -11.46
N SER A 57 12.66 -6.89 -11.28
CA SER A 57 11.89 -5.75 -11.81
C SER A 57 12.77 -4.54 -12.06
N PRO A 58 12.36 -3.64 -12.96
CA PRO A 58 13.06 -2.38 -13.23
C PRO A 58 13.41 -1.61 -11.96
N ARG A 59 12.46 -1.45 -11.01
CA ARG A 59 12.73 -0.77 -9.74
C ARG A 59 13.82 -1.44 -8.90
N ASN A 60 13.85 -2.77 -8.87
CA ASN A 60 14.89 -3.47 -8.10
C ASN A 60 16.25 -3.40 -8.80
N LEU A 61 16.24 -3.36 -10.13
CA LEU A 61 17.44 -3.10 -10.92
C LEU A 61 17.98 -1.69 -10.63
N GLU A 62 17.14 -0.66 -10.59
CA GLU A 62 17.54 0.70 -10.22
C GLU A 62 18.19 0.74 -8.82
N PHE A 63 17.67 -0.03 -7.86
CA PHE A 63 18.30 -0.14 -6.54
C PHE A 63 19.67 -0.81 -6.64
N LYS A 64 19.77 -1.94 -7.35
CA LYS A 64 21.03 -2.65 -7.57
C LYS A 64 22.09 -1.77 -8.24
N GLU A 65 21.70 -0.96 -9.22
CA GLU A 65 22.59 -0.04 -9.95
C GLU A 65 23.17 1.06 -9.06
N ARG A 66 22.47 1.46 -7.99
CA ARG A 66 22.99 2.39 -6.98
C ARG A 66 24.03 1.75 -6.05
N GLY A 67 24.11 0.41 -6.06
CA GLY A 67 25.05 -0.38 -5.29
C GLY A 67 24.46 -1.76 -4.98
N GLU A 68 25.27 -2.81 -5.08
CA GLU A 68 24.80 -4.20 -4.93
C GLU A 68 24.06 -4.47 -3.62
N ASN A 69 24.43 -3.78 -2.55
CA ASN A 69 23.82 -3.93 -1.23
C ASN A 69 22.38 -3.38 -1.18
N TYR A 70 21.98 -2.52 -2.11
CA TYR A 70 20.63 -1.95 -2.16
C TYR A 70 19.63 -2.85 -2.90
N GLU A 71 20.09 -3.88 -3.62
CA GLU A 71 19.20 -4.86 -4.23
C GLU A 71 18.29 -5.48 -3.15
N ILE A 72 17.01 -5.66 -3.48
CA ILE A 72 16.00 -6.18 -2.56
C ILE A 72 15.76 -7.66 -2.84
N ALA A 73 15.94 -8.47 -1.80
CA ALA A 73 15.51 -9.85 -1.73
C ALA A 73 14.21 -9.96 -0.94
N PHE A 74 13.53 -11.09 -1.03
CA PHE A 74 12.29 -11.33 -0.30
C PHE A 74 12.08 -12.81 0.00
N PHE A 75 11.20 -13.08 0.96
CA PHE A 75 10.65 -14.41 1.22
C PHE A 75 9.18 -14.28 1.64
N TYR A 76 8.43 -15.37 1.50
CA TYR A 76 7.08 -15.50 2.06
C TYR A 76 7.16 -16.19 3.42
N LEU A 77 6.32 -15.75 4.36
CA LEU A 77 6.24 -16.27 5.72
C LEU A 77 4.77 -16.53 6.08
N ASN A 78 4.48 -17.70 6.64
CA ASN A 78 3.19 -17.96 7.24
C ASN A 78 3.20 -17.54 8.72
N VAL A 79 2.61 -16.39 9.03
CA VAL A 79 2.44 -15.89 10.40
C VAL A 79 1.12 -16.35 11.04
N GLY A 80 0.33 -17.12 10.30
CA GLY A 80 -0.99 -17.61 10.67
C GLY A 80 -0.98 -18.76 11.67
N SER A 81 -2.16 -19.37 11.82
CA SER A 81 -2.34 -20.64 12.51
C SER A 81 -2.63 -21.75 11.51
N THR A 82 -2.66 -23.00 11.95
CA THR A 82 -2.97 -24.16 11.10
C THR A 82 -4.33 -24.03 10.42
N PHE A 83 -5.32 -23.47 11.11
CA PHE A 83 -6.69 -23.32 10.59
C PHE A 83 -6.88 -22.01 9.80
N THR A 84 -6.07 -21.00 10.12
CA THR A 84 -6.15 -19.67 9.50
C THR A 84 -4.75 -19.22 9.08
N PRO A 85 -4.19 -19.80 8.01
CA PRO A 85 -2.89 -19.40 7.51
C PRO A 85 -2.93 -17.95 7.01
N SER A 86 -1.86 -17.21 7.29
CA SER A 86 -1.72 -15.79 6.94
C SER A 86 -0.36 -15.61 6.32
N ILE A 87 -0.35 -15.48 4.98
CA ILE A 87 0.88 -15.37 4.21
C ILE A 87 1.24 -13.89 4.06
N VAL A 88 2.41 -13.54 4.56
CA VAL A 88 3.01 -12.23 4.39
C VAL A 88 4.25 -12.35 3.53
N ARG A 89 4.55 -11.29 2.79
CA ARG A 89 5.81 -11.14 2.08
C ARG A 89 6.72 -10.21 2.86
N VAL A 90 7.95 -10.64 3.08
CA VAL A 90 8.98 -9.87 3.79
C VAL A 90 10.05 -9.51 2.78
N ASP A 91 10.22 -8.20 2.51
CA ASP A 91 11.28 -7.67 1.67
C ASP A 91 12.46 -7.24 2.55
N VAL A 92 13.67 -7.61 2.17
CA VAL A 92 14.91 -7.30 2.89
C VAL A 92 16.02 -6.89 1.91
N PRO A 93 16.93 -5.99 2.31
CA PRO A 93 18.13 -5.73 1.53
C PRO A 93 18.97 -7.01 1.34
N VAL A 94 19.65 -7.14 0.20
CA VAL A 94 20.48 -8.31 -0.11
C VAL A 94 21.62 -8.51 0.90
N TRP A 95 22.16 -7.45 1.50
CA TRP A 95 23.17 -7.59 2.56
C TRP A 95 22.62 -8.32 3.79
N VAL A 96 21.34 -8.16 4.14
CA VAL A 96 20.69 -8.97 5.19
C VAL A 96 20.52 -10.40 4.68
N ALA A 97 20.01 -10.56 3.46
CA ALA A 97 19.73 -11.87 2.87
C ALA A 97 20.97 -12.77 2.74
N ARG A 98 22.17 -12.19 2.59
CA ARG A 98 23.46 -12.89 2.55
C ARG A 98 23.87 -13.49 3.90
N HIS A 99 23.34 -12.97 5.01
CA HIS A 99 23.65 -13.43 6.37
C HIS A 99 22.54 -14.30 6.94
N LYS A 100 22.72 -15.63 6.88
CA LYS A 100 21.71 -16.61 7.35
C LYS A 100 21.21 -16.32 8.77
N GLN A 101 22.11 -16.00 9.70
CA GLN A 101 21.74 -15.69 11.08
C GLN A 101 20.83 -14.45 11.16
N ALA A 102 21.14 -13.37 10.44
CA ALA A 102 20.31 -12.16 10.44
C ALA A 102 18.90 -12.44 9.90
N VAL A 103 18.79 -13.29 8.88
CA VAL A 103 17.49 -13.71 8.32
C VAL A 103 16.71 -14.56 9.33
N ASP A 104 17.37 -15.47 10.04
CA ASP A 104 16.74 -16.33 11.04
C ASP A 104 16.28 -15.52 12.27
N GLU A 105 17.06 -14.53 12.70
CA GLU A 105 16.69 -13.59 13.77
C GLU A 105 15.49 -12.72 13.36
N LEU A 106 15.50 -12.15 12.15
CA LEU A 106 14.38 -11.40 11.60
C LEU A 106 13.11 -12.27 11.55
N HIS A 107 13.24 -13.49 11.07
CA HIS A 107 12.15 -14.45 11.00
C HIS A 107 11.56 -14.72 12.39
N ALA A 108 12.40 -15.04 13.39
CA ALA A 108 11.97 -15.29 14.75
C ALA A 108 11.26 -14.06 15.37
N LEU A 109 11.81 -12.86 15.15
CA LEU A 109 11.24 -11.61 15.66
C LEU A 109 9.87 -11.32 15.04
N LEU A 110 9.70 -11.51 13.73
CA LEU A 110 8.41 -11.32 13.07
C LEU A 110 7.35 -12.28 13.62
N LEU A 111 7.70 -13.56 13.81
CA LEU A 111 6.79 -14.53 14.41
C LEU A 111 6.42 -14.16 15.85
N ALA A 112 7.39 -13.74 16.66
CA ALA A 112 7.14 -13.30 18.03
C ALA A 112 6.18 -12.10 18.07
N GLN A 113 6.41 -11.10 17.22
CA GLN A 113 5.56 -9.90 17.15
C GLN A 113 4.13 -10.21 16.66
N CYS A 114 3.98 -11.10 15.67
CA CYS A 114 2.67 -11.49 15.14
C CYS A 114 1.85 -12.33 16.12
N ARG A 115 2.49 -13.20 16.92
CA ARG A 115 1.81 -14.05 17.91
C ARG A 115 1.04 -13.25 18.97
N VAL A 116 1.51 -12.05 19.31
CA VAL A 116 0.88 -11.20 20.35
C VAL A 116 -0.51 -10.69 19.92
N GLN A 117 -0.81 -10.60 18.61
CA GLN A 117 -2.08 -10.05 18.11
C GLN A 117 -3.26 -11.05 18.02
N GLY A 118 -3.04 -12.34 18.29
CA GLY A 118 -4.11 -13.33 18.32
C GLY A 118 -4.74 -13.60 16.95
N ARG A 119 -5.98 -13.16 16.72
CA ARG A 119 -6.82 -13.58 15.57
C ARG A 119 -6.38 -13.05 14.20
N ASN A 120 -5.69 -11.91 14.14
CA ASN A 120 -5.17 -11.34 12.90
C ASN A 120 -3.65 -11.08 13.06
N PRO A 121 -2.80 -12.08 12.78
CA PRO A 121 -1.38 -11.98 13.04
C PRO A 121 -0.74 -10.93 12.13
N TYR A 122 -0.34 -9.83 12.74
CA TYR A 122 0.36 -8.72 12.11
C TYR A 122 1.37 -8.14 13.11
N PRO A 123 2.57 -7.70 12.68
CA PRO A 123 3.56 -7.19 13.61
C PRO A 123 3.01 -6.01 14.42
N TYR A 124 3.03 -6.13 15.75
CA TYR A 124 2.47 -5.12 16.65
C TYR A 124 2.99 -3.71 16.36
N VAL A 125 4.30 -3.57 16.10
CA VAL A 125 4.94 -2.29 15.77
C VAL A 125 4.29 -1.62 14.54
N LEU A 126 3.92 -2.38 13.51
CA LEU A 126 3.29 -1.83 12.32
C LEU A 126 1.84 -1.42 12.60
N THR A 127 1.09 -2.19 13.41
CA THR A 127 -0.23 -1.77 13.88
C THR A 127 -0.13 -0.46 14.66
N ARG A 128 0.80 -0.36 15.59
CA ARG A 128 1.00 0.83 16.41
C ARG A 128 1.41 2.04 15.56
N ALA A 129 2.28 1.84 14.58
CA ALA A 129 2.66 2.88 13.63
C ALA A 129 1.47 3.36 12.79
N HIS A 130 0.61 2.43 12.33
CA HIS A 130 -0.61 2.78 11.62
C HIS A 130 -1.53 3.62 12.50
N GLU A 131 -1.80 3.20 13.75
CA GLU A 131 -2.62 3.95 14.70
C GLU A 131 -2.07 5.36 14.96
N LEU A 132 -0.76 5.52 15.13
CA LEU A 132 -0.12 6.80 15.37
C LEU A 132 -0.09 7.71 14.14
N ALA A 133 -0.04 7.14 12.94
CA ALA A 133 -0.01 7.89 11.69
C ALA A 133 -1.40 8.41 11.26
N VAL A 134 -2.48 7.93 11.87
CA VAL A 134 -3.83 8.43 11.59
C VAL A 134 -3.99 9.83 12.18
N VAL A 135 -3.89 10.84 11.31
CA VAL A 135 -4.30 12.21 11.63
C VAL A 135 -5.81 12.28 11.53
N SER A 136 -6.49 12.51 12.66
CA SER A 136 -7.95 12.59 12.66
C SER A 136 -8.44 13.90 12.01
N LYS A 137 -9.71 13.92 11.57
CA LYS A 137 -10.34 15.16 11.08
C LYS A 137 -10.42 16.24 12.15
N ASP A 138 -10.46 15.87 13.42
CA ASP A 138 -10.46 16.81 14.53
C ASP A 138 -9.07 17.41 14.75
N ASP A 139 -8.00 16.63 14.55
CA ASP A 139 -6.62 17.15 14.59
C ASP A 139 -6.37 18.13 13.44
N GLN A 140 -6.89 17.83 12.24
CA GLN A 140 -6.86 18.77 11.12
C GLN A 140 -7.61 20.07 11.45
N ARG A 141 -8.80 19.98 12.05
CA ARG A 141 -9.60 21.15 12.42
C ARG A 141 -8.90 22.02 13.48
N LYS A 142 -8.34 21.39 14.52
CA LYS A 142 -7.59 22.09 15.57
C LYS A 142 -6.35 22.78 15.01
N LEU A 143 -5.60 22.11 14.14
CA LEU A 143 -4.45 22.71 13.47
C LEU A 143 -4.88 23.92 12.62
N GLU A 144 -5.98 23.79 11.88
CA GLU A 144 -6.53 24.89 11.07
C GLU A 144 -6.99 26.07 11.95
N GLU A 145 -7.63 25.81 13.10
CA GLU A 145 -8.00 26.83 14.08
C GLU A 145 -6.78 27.51 14.72
N MET A 146 -5.74 26.76 15.05
CA MET A 146 -4.48 27.30 15.57
C MET A 146 -3.79 28.18 14.54
N ILE A 147 -3.71 27.73 13.28
CA ILE A 147 -3.17 28.52 12.17
C ILE A 147 -3.98 29.80 11.97
N LYS A 148 -5.32 29.72 11.94
CA LYS A 148 -6.21 30.88 11.84
C LYS A 148 -5.98 31.87 12.99
N THR A 149 -5.81 31.36 14.21
CA THR A 149 -5.56 32.18 15.39
C THR A 149 -4.20 32.88 15.30
N GLN A 150 -3.13 32.16 14.95
CA GLN A 150 -1.80 32.75 14.81
C GLN A 150 -1.70 33.75 13.66
N LEU A 151 -2.37 33.49 12.54
CA LEU A 151 -2.45 34.43 11.42
C LEU A 151 -3.19 35.71 11.80
N ARG A 152 -4.27 35.63 12.58
CA ARG A 152 -4.97 36.81 13.12
C ARG A 152 -4.10 37.63 14.07
N LEU A 153 -3.22 36.98 14.82
CA LEU A 153 -2.33 37.64 15.78
C LEU A 153 -1.10 38.27 15.12
N THR A 154 -0.60 37.69 14.04
CA THR A 154 0.67 38.10 13.40
C THR A 154 0.45 39.06 12.22
N THR A 155 -0.73 39.04 11.61
CA THR A 155 -0.98 39.74 10.34
C THR A 155 -2.32 40.48 10.39
N ASP A 156 -2.33 41.75 9.98
CA ASP A 156 -3.54 42.61 9.92
C ASP A 156 -4.44 42.31 8.70
N ILE A 157 -4.30 41.13 8.11
CA ILE A 157 -5.04 40.70 6.91
C ILE A 157 -6.22 39.83 7.36
N PRO A 158 -7.47 40.16 6.97
CA PRO A 158 -8.62 39.32 7.30
C PRO A 158 -8.47 37.94 6.65
N VAL A 159 -8.29 36.93 7.52
CA VAL A 159 -8.00 35.51 7.16
C VAL A 159 -9.06 34.90 6.23
N ASP A 160 -10.29 35.41 6.25
CA ASP A 160 -11.38 34.98 5.36
C ASP A 160 -11.10 35.24 3.87
N SER A 161 -10.16 36.15 3.56
CA SER A 161 -9.75 36.45 2.18
C SER A 161 -8.82 35.39 1.58
N LEU A 162 -8.02 34.71 2.42
CA LEU A 162 -6.95 33.79 1.98
C LEU A 162 -7.44 32.38 1.60
N TYR A 163 -8.61 31.96 2.10
CA TYR A 163 -9.19 30.63 1.85
C TYR A 163 -10.29 30.62 0.76
N ASN A 164 -10.54 31.76 0.10
CA ASN A 164 -11.45 31.83 -1.03
C ASN A 164 -10.79 31.23 -2.30
N SER A 165 -10.56 29.92 -2.28
CA SER A 165 -10.27 29.14 -3.48
C SER A 165 -11.31 29.45 -4.56
N ALA A 166 -10.87 29.57 -5.82
CA ALA A 166 -11.72 29.76 -6.99
C ALA A 166 -12.92 28.78 -7.05
N LYS A 167 -12.79 27.60 -6.42
CA LYS A 167 -13.86 26.59 -6.31
C LYS A 167 -15.02 27.02 -5.40
N SER A 168 -14.75 27.76 -4.32
CA SER A 168 -15.79 28.30 -3.42
C SER A 168 -16.53 29.47 -4.07
N ARG A 169 -15.83 30.30 -4.88
CA ARG A 169 -16.44 31.36 -5.69
C ARG A 169 -17.42 30.80 -6.71
N SER A 170 -17.08 29.69 -7.36
CA SER A 170 -17.95 29.06 -8.37
C SER A 170 -19.27 28.57 -7.76
N LYS A 171 -19.26 27.95 -6.57
CA LYS A 171 -20.49 27.55 -5.86
C LYS A 171 -21.33 28.72 -5.37
N PHE A 172 -20.71 29.84 -4.99
CA PHE A 172 -21.42 31.03 -4.55
C PHE A 172 -22.09 31.77 -5.72
N LEU A 173 -21.37 31.91 -6.85
CA LEU A 173 -21.87 32.53 -8.08
C LEU A 173 -23.01 31.73 -8.73
N LEU A 174 -22.99 30.39 -8.63
CA LEU A 174 -24.08 29.55 -9.14
C LEU A 174 -25.35 29.59 -8.27
N LYS A 175 -25.25 30.05 -7.03
CA LYS A 175 -26.41 30.13 -6.11
C LYS A 175 -27.17 31.46 -6.23
N SER A 176 -26.57 32.50 -6.82
CA SER A 176 -27.15 33.85 -6.88
C SER A 176 -28.14 34.09 -8.02
N ASP A 177 -28.29 33.18 -8.99
CA ASP A 177 -29.12 33.44 -10.19
C ASP A 177 -30.50 32.76 -10.20
N ARG A 178 -30.99 32.30 -9.04
CA ARG A 178 -32.42 31.95 -8.89
C ARG A 178 -33.25 33.21 -8.56
N ARG A 179 -33.39 34.10 -9.55
CA ARG A 179 -34.44 35.13 -9.52
C ARG A 179 -35.79 34.45 -9.73
N ARG A 180 -36.66 34.53 -8.73
CA ARG A 180 -38.09 34.18 -8.83
C ARG A 180 -38.75 35.13 -9.82
N PHE A 181 -39.37 34.58 -10.86
CA PHE A 181 -40.33 35.32 -11.67
C PHE A 181 -41.66 35.35 -10.91
N ASP A 182 -42.06 36.52 -10.41
CA ASP A 182 -43.42 36.74 -9.93
C ASP A 182 -44.33 36.97 -11.14
N THR A 183 -45.26 36.06 -11.37
CA THR A 183 -46.34 36.24 -12.35
C THR A 183 -47.42 37.14 -11.73
N HIS A 184 -47.50 38.39 -12.19
CA HIS A 184 -48.65 39.26 -11.96
C HIS A 184 -49.89 38.69 -12.68
N SER A 185 -50.85 38.15 -11.92
CA SER A 185 -52.22 37.99 -12.41
C SER A 185 -53.03 39.24 -12.06
N VAL A 186 -53.34 40.01 -13.10
CA VAL A 186 -54.29 41.13 -13.12
C VAL A 186 -55.66 40.62 -12.67
N ASN A 187 -56.27 41.27 -11.68
CA ASN A 187 -57.71 41.17 -11.43
C ASN A 187 -58.34 42.53 -11.71
N ARG A 188 -59.20 42.59 -12.74
CA ARG A 188 -60.10 43.71 -12.99
C ARG A 188 -61.35 43.50 -12.14
N SER A 189 -61.83 44.64 -11.62
CA SER A 189 -63.15 44.92 -11.04
C SER A 189 -64.32 44.26 -11.76
#